data_AF-A0A4R1QBB2-F1
#
_entry.id   AF-A0A4R1QBB2-F1
#
_cell.length_a   1.000
_cell.length_b   1.000
_cell.length_c   1.000
_cell.angle_alpha   90.00
_cell.angle_beta   90.00
_cell.angle_gamma   90.00
#
_symmetry.space_group_name_H-M   'P 1'
#
loop_
_entity.id
_entity.type
_entity.pdbx_description
1 polymer ?
#
loop_
_entity_poly.entity_id
_entity_poly.type
_entity_poly.pdbx_seq_one_letter_code
_entity_poly.pdbx_strand_id
1 'polypeptide(L)' 'MFFGESPEAVITLVKAGFGLAVMPRLLTPPDPELVLRPLAGVEPLSFGIYYKSLKGNPVLRQFVALMRRYHSGQEEGK' A
#
# COMPACT_ATOMS: atom_id res chain seq x y z
N MET A 1 -11.32 4.47 18.67
CA MET A 1 -10.39 4.26 17.54
C MET A 1 -9.30 3.32 18.04
N PHE A 2 -9.24 2.10 17.50
CA PHE A 2 -8.21 1.13 17.88
C PHE A 2 -7.09 1.19 16.83
N PHE A 3 -5.85 1.30 17.29
CA PHE A 3 -4.67 1.22 16.43
C PHE A 3 -4.08 -0.17 16.66
N GLY A 4 -4.26 -1.07 15.69
CA GLY A 4 -3.60 -2.37 15.76
C GLY A 4 -2.10 -2.22 15.57
N GLU A 5 -1.35 -3.13 16.18
CA GLU A 5 0.12 -3.15 16.14
C GLU A 5 0.66 -3.40 14.73
N SER A 6 -0.11 -4.09 13.88
CA SER A 6 0.23 -4.37 12.48
C SER A 6 -1.03 -4.46 11.59
N PRO A 7 -0.89 -4.33 10.25
CA PRO A 7 -1.97 -4.59 9.30
C PRO A 7 -2.66 -5.94 9.49
N GLU A 8 -1.89 -6.99 9.75
CA GLU A 8 -2.35 -8.37 9.92
C GLU A 8 -3.19 -8.52 11.19
N ALA A 9 -2.78 -7.87 12.28
CA ALA A 9 -3.55 -7.84 13.52
C ALA A 9 -4.90 -7.14 13.32
N VAL A 10 -4.90 -6.00 12.62
CA VAL A 10 -6.14 -5.26 12.27
C VAL A 10 -7.06 -6.13 11.41
N ILE A 11 -6.52 -6.78 10.38
CA ILE A 11 -7.29 -7.68 9.51
C ILE A 11 -7.91 -8.83 10.32
N THR A 12 -7.16 -9.43 11.24
CA THR A 12 -7.65 -10.50 12.11
C THR A 12 -8.85 -10.05 12.94
N LEU A 13 -8.80 -8.85 13.51
CA LEU A 13 -9.92 -8.28 14.28
C LEU A 13 -11.15 -8.01 13.40
N VAL A 14 -10.96 -7.49 12.18
CA VAL A 14 -12.05 -7.29 11.22
C VAL A 14 -12.70 -8.63 10.87
N LYS A 15 -11.91 -9.66 10.55
CA LYS A 15 -12.42 -11.02 10.25
C LYS A 15 -13.15 -11.65 11.44
N ALA A 16 -12.71 -11.37 12.66
CA ALA A 16 -13.38 -11.82 13.89
C ALA A 16 -14.65 -11.01 14.24
N GLY A 17 -15.06 -10.04 13.40
CA GLY A 17 -16.30 -9.29 13.58
C GLY A 17 -16.21 -8.11 14.55
N PHE A 18 -15.00 -7.69 14.94
CA PHE A 18 -14.79 -6.57 15.87
C PHE A 18 -14.98 -5.19 15.21
N GLY A 19 -15.30 -5.12 13.91
CA GLY A 19 -15.65 -3.89 13.22
C GLY A 19 -15.05 -3.77 11.82
N LEU A 20 -14.77 -2.54 11.40
CA LEU A 20 -14.14 -2.20 10.13
C LEU A 20 -12.80 -1.49 10.32
N ALA A 21 -11.97 -1.49 9.28
CA ALA A 21 -10.69 -0.80 9.27
C ALA A 21 -10.60 0.17 8.09
N VAL A 22 -10.03 1.35 8.32
CA VAL A 22 -9.61 2.28 7.27
C VAL A 22 -8.10 2.15 7.15
N MET A 23 -7.63 1.58 6.05
CA MET A 23 -6.20 1.37 5.83
C MET A 23 -5.85 1.40 4.34
N PRO A 24 -4.58 1.63 4.01
CA PRO A 24 -4.13 1.64 2.62
C PRO A 24 -4.27 0.25 1.99
N ARG A 25 -4.83 0.18 0.77
CA ARG A 25 -5.02 -1.07 0.03
C ARG A 25 -3.73 -1.87 -0.13
N LEU A 26 -2.57 -1.21 -0.22
CA LEU A 26 -1.26 -1.85 -0.31
C LEU A 26 -0.97 -2.81 0.85
N LEU A 27 -1.55 -2.55 2.03
CA LEU A 27 -1.33 -3.33 3.25
C LEU A 27 -2.40 -4.42 3.46
N THR A 28 -3.29 -4.61 2.50
CA THR A 28 -4.38 -5.59 2.60
C THR A 28 -4.28 -6.58 1.45
N PRO A 29 -3.76 -7.80 1.68
CA PRO A 29 -3.73 -8.83 0.65
C PRO A 29 -5.17 -9.19 0.22
N PRO A 30 -5.37 -9.70 -1.01
CA PRO A 30 -6.66 -10.22 -1.43
C PRO A 30 -7.12 -11.31 -0.46
N ASP A 31 -8.31 -11.16 0.10
CA ASP A 31 -8.92 -12.12 1.03
C ASP A 31 -10.41 -12.26 0.67
N PRO A 32 -10.91 -13.48 0.39
CA PRO A 32 -12.30 -13.70 0.00
C PRO A 32 -13.31 -13.41 1.11
N GLU A 33 -12.88 -13.36 2.38
CA GLU A 33 -13.73 -13.03 3.53
C GLU A 33 -13.86 -11.52 3.75
N LEU A 34 -13.08 -10.70 3.03
CA LEU A 34 -13.06 -9.25 3.19
C LEU A 34 -13.59 -8.53 1.95
N VAL A 35 -14.39 -7.49 2.19
CA VAL A 35 -14.84 -6.56 1.15
C VAL A 35 -14.10 -5.24 1.31
N LEU A 36 -13.24 -4.92 0.35
CA LEU A 36 -12.52 -3.64 0.33
C LEU A 36 -13.33 -2.60 -0.43
N ARG A 37 -13.57 -1.44 0.21
CA ARG A 37 -14.28 -0.31 -0.42
C ARG A 37 -13.39 0.93 -0.40
N PRO A 38 -13.21 1.61 -1.55
CA PRO A 38 -12.57 2.92 -1.56
C PRO A 38 -13.33 3.90 -0.67
N LEU A 39 -12.60 4.70 0.10
CA LEU A 39 -13.18 5.74 0.92
C LEU A 39 -13.50 6.96 0.05
N ALA A 40 -14.75 7.43 0.10
CA ALA A 40 -15.19 8.58 -0.70
C ALA A 40 -14.78 9.90 -0.03
N GLY A 41 -14.57 10.95 -0.83
CA GLY A 41 -14.29 12.30 -0.35
C GLY A 41 -12.89 12.47 0.26
N VAL A 42 -11.98 11.53 0.02
CA VAL A 42 -10.58 11.61 0.47
C VAL A 42 -9.63 11.38 -0.70
N GLU A 43 -8.50 12.09 -0.69
CA GLU A 43 -7.44 11.84 -1.64
C GLU A 43 -6.75 10.49 -1.37
N PRO A 44 -6.34 9.75 -2.41
CA PRO A 44 -5.58 8.52 -2.23
C PRO A 44 -4.27 8.75 -1.48
N LEU A 45 -3.94 7.82 -0.58
CA LEU A 45 -2.65 7.85 0.10
C LEU A 45 -1.51 7.52 -0.88
N SER A 46 -0.53 8.42 -0.97
CA SER A 46 0.66 8.24 -1.80
C SER A 46 1.74 7.44 -1.08
N PHE A 47 2.37 6.50 -1.79
CA PHE A 47 3.53 5.74 -1.32
C PHE A 47 4.75 6.05 -2.19
N GLY A 48 5.92 6.11 -1.56
CA GLY A 48 7.16 6.44 -2.24
C GLY A 48 8.34 5.68 -1.68
N ILE A 49 9.45 5.74 -2.41
CA ILE A 49 10.73 5.17 -1.98
C ILE A 49 11.55 6.29 -1.38
N TYR A 50 11.96 6.13 -0.13
CA TYR A 50 12.89 7.04 0.53
C TYR A 50 14.31 6.51 0.45
N TYR A 51 15.26 7.35 0.00
CA TYR A 51 16.69 7.05 -0.02
C TYR A 51 17.50 8.32 0.14
N LYS A 52 18.68 8.22 0.78
CA LYS A 52 19.55 9.38 1.03
C LYS A 52 20.21 9.93 -0.24
N SER A 53 20.77 9.05 -1.08
CA SER A 53 21.45 9.43 -2.33
C SER A 53 21.58 8.24 -3.27
N LEU A 54 21.57 8.52 -4.58
CA LEU A 54 21.89 7.54 -5.63
C LEU A 54 23.37 7.55 -6.03
N LYS A 55 24.14 8.54 -5.58
CA LYS A 55 25.57 8.67 -5.93
C LYS A 55 26.35 7.50 -5.33
N GLY A 56 27.19 6.86 -6.14
CA GLY A 56 28.00 5.72 -5.71
C GLY A 56 27.22 4.43 -5.47
N ASN A 57 25.91 4.39 -5.73
CA ASN A 57 25.09 3.19 -5.58
C ASN A 57 24.39 2.83 -6.90
N PRO A 58 25.11 2.20 -7.86
CA PRO A 58 24.56 1.88 -9.18
C PRO A 58 23.37 0.93 -9.11
N VAL A 59 23.37 -0.01 -8.15
CA VAL A 59 22.27 -0.97 -7.93
C VAL A 59 21.00 -0.23 -7.49
N LEU A 60 21.09 0.65 -6.49
CA LEU A 60 19.93 1.43 -6.04
C LEU A 60 19.41 2.35 -7.14
N ARG A 61 20.30 2.99 -7.90
CA ARG A 61 19.90 3.82 -9.05
C ARG A 61 19.13 3.01 -10.09
N GLN A 62 19.59 1.81 -10.41
CA GLN A 62 18.91 0.92 -11.35
C GLN A 62 17.56 0.46 -10.78
N PHE A 63 17.49 0.10 -9.51
CA PHE A 63 16.25 -0.28 -8.84
C PHE A 63 15.20 0.84 -8.90
N VAL A 64 15.56 2.07 -8.54
CA VAL A 64 14.66 3.22 -8.60
C VAL A 64 14.21 3.51 -10.04
N ALA A 65 15.09 3.35 -11.03
CA ALA A 65 14.74 3.51 -12.44
C ALA A 65 13.73 2.45 -12.91
N LEU A 66 13.92 1.19 -12.52
CA LEU A 66 12.98 0.11 -12.82
C LEU A 66 11.62 0.36 -12.15
N MET A 67 11.59 0.74 -10.88
CA MET A 67 10.36 1.05 -10.15
C MET A 67 9.56 2.17 -10.83
N ARG A 68 10.24 3.25 -11.25
CA ARG A 68 9.59 4.34 -12.00
C ARG A 68 8.97 3.87 -13.31
N ARG A 69 9.69 3.03 -14.07
CA ARG A 69 9.20 2.46 -15.34
C ARG A 69 8.00 1.54 -15.14
N TYR A 70 8.02 0.71 -14.10
CA TYR A 70 6.89 -0.16 -13.77
C TYR A 70 5.65 0.64 -13.34
N HIS A 71 5.84 1.73 -12.60
CA HIS A 71 4.73 2.57 -12.18
C HIS A 71 4.10 3.32 -13.37
N SER A 72 4.91 3.89 -14.27
CA SER A 72 4.40 4.59 -15.46
C SER A 72 3.66 3.69 -16.45
N GLY A 73 3.91 2.37 -16.44
CA GLY A 73 3.22 1.40 -17.28
C GLY A 73 1.87 0.90 -16.75
N GLN A 74 1.45 1.33 -15.55
CA GLN A 74 0.16 0.93 -14.96
C GLN A 74 -0.96 1.96 -15.18
N GLU A 75 -0.68 3.12 -15.79
CA GLU A 75 -1.69 4.15 -16.08
C GLU A 75 -2.49 3.90 -17.37
N GLU A 76 -2.04 3.00 -18.26
CA GLU A 76 -2.72 2.70 -19.55
C GLU A 76 -3.85 1.65 -19.46
N GLY A 77 -4.10 1.09 -18.27
CA GLY A 77 -5.14 0.07 -18.03
C GLY A 77 -6.26 0.57 -17.13
N LYS A 78 -6.92 1.68 -17.50
CA LYS A 78 -8.14 2.18 -16.84
C LYS A 78 -9.38 1.85 -17.66
#